data_AF-A0A8T1MZ13-F1
#
_entry.id   AF-A0A8T1MZ13-F1
#
_cell.length_a   1.000
_cell.length_b   1.000
_cell.length_c   1.000
_cell.angle_alpha   90.00
_cell.angle_beta   90.00
_cell.angle_gamma   90.00
#
_symmetry.space_group_name_H-M   'P 1'
#
loop_
_entity.id
_entity.type
_entity.pdbx_description
1 polymer ?
#
loop_
_entity_poly.entity_id
_entity_poly.type
_entity_poly.pdbx_seq_one_letter_code
_entity_poly.pdbx_strand_id
1 'polypeptide(L)'
;MMVNTRMLECVLSVYHSGQHEDARMCLSLALTAVRYNAAIANYVEVLELTKGRPYHSLAASTTQIGQLNLEKQPEVVTGARVRDRLTGKEFVIRARCVINATGPYTDRIRHMDNKNQPDICQPASGVHIILPGYYSPSRMGLLDPSTRDGRVIFFLPWMNFALAGTTDSPCTLTDRPSPTEAEVRFILDEIRDYLSPDIKVRRGDVLSAWSGIRPLIMDPNSADTQSIARNHVIEVSPSGLITIAGGKWTTYRSMAEETIDKAVKVCNLKPKSECRTKGLLLEGAHSWTPNLFIQLVQEHGMDVDVARHLTGIYGDKALVIANMASLTGQRWPVLGKKLHPEFPFIEAEVKWACQEYACRAIDFLARRTRLAFLNVVAAQEALPRIVELMAVELNWDKRKQKEELEHAQEFLKSEMGLHLQGKESVPLNLTMAETDQLLQRFRKLDAGTKGYITLSDLSRCCEESGEHLSKESLQVLLESMDMDKNGRIDVTDFLHFMSALKSGTVPHSPLKRVFSRAPVPVHRSGGGV
;
A
#
# COMPACT_ATOMS: atom_id res chain seq x y z
N MET A 1 4.95 -43.43 -13.67
CA MET A 1 3.84 -42.57 -14.11
C MET A 1 4.48 -41.35 -14.75
N MET A 2 4.25 -41.15 -16.05
CA MET A 2 4.99 -40.22 -16.91
C MET A 2 4.97 -38.79 -16.37
N VAL A 3 6.14 -38.21 -16.15
CA VAL A 3 6.30 -36.76 -16.03
C VAL A 3 5.89 -36.19 -17.38
N ASN A 4 4.80 -35.44 -17.42
CA ASN A 4 4.37 -34.74 -18.63
C ASN A 4 5.33 -33.56 -18.85
N THR A 5 6.51 -33.87 -19.39
CA THR A 5 7.40 -32.91 -20.03
C THR A 5 6.74 -32.47 -21.34
N ARG A 6 5.70 -31.62 -21.25
CA ARG A 6 5.52 -30.65 -22.33
C ARG A 6 6.82 -29.84 -22.35
N MET A 7 7.62 -30.10 -23.37
CA MET A 7 8.87 -29.40 -23.65
C MET A 7 8.60 -27.89 -23.57
N LEU A 8 8.97 -27.29 -22.45
CA LEU A 8 9.23 -25.86 -22.38
C LEU A 8 10.53 -25.67 -23.16
N GLU A 9 10.43 -25.41 -24.46
CA GLU A 9 11.43 -24.62 -25.18
C GLU A 9 11.41 -23.17 -24.66
N CYS A 10 11.41 -22.98 -23.33
CA CYS A 10 11.47 -21.69 -22.71
C CYS A 10 12.92 -21.27 -22.66
N VAL A 11 13.29 -20.39 -23.58
CA VAL A 11 14.51 -19.60 -23.47
C VAL A 11 14.33 -18.67 -22.27
N LEU A 12 14.90 -19.06 -21.13
CA LEU A 12 14.95 -18.20 -19.95
C LEU A 12 16.11 -17.21 -20.12
N SER A 13 15.82 -15.91 -20.00
CA SER A 13 16.85 -14.86 -19.94
C SER A 13 16.95 -14.31 -18.53
N VAL A 14 18.17 -14.25 -17.99
CA VAL A 14 18.43 -13.68 -16.67
C VAL A 14 19.17 -12.36 -16.84
N TYR A 15 18.69 -11.31 -16.18
CA TYR A 15 19.29 -9.99 -16.19
C TYR A 15 19.16 -9.31 -14.82
N HIS A 16 19.92 -8.24 -14.60
CA HIS A 16 19.84 -7.44 -13.37
C HIS A 16 18.90 -6.25 -13.54
N SER A 17 18.12 -5.96 -12.50
CA SER A 17 17.27 -4.78 -12.38
C SER A 17 17.36 -4.20 -10.97
N GLY A 18 16.81 -3.00 -10.77
CA GLY A 18 16.75 -2.33 -9.47
C GLY A 18 15.37 -2.45 -8.82
N GLN A 19 15.36 -2.53 -7.49
CA GLN A 19 14.15 -2.40 -6.67
C GLN A 19 14.35 -1.26 -5.69
N HIS A 20 13.28 -0.52 -5.38
CA HIS A 20 13.26 0.48 -4.34
C HIS A 20 11.86 0.63 -3.74
N GLU A 21 11.80 1.33 -2.62
CA GLU A 21 10.57 1.68 -1.93
C GLU A 21 10.14 3.08 -2.39
N ASP A 22 9.09 3.15 -3.20
CA ASP A 22 8.72 4.36 -3.95
C ASP A 22 8.23 5.51 -3.05
N ALA A 23 7.35 5.26 -2.06
CA ALA A 23 6.89 6.31 -1.15
C ALA A 23 7.98 6.80 -0.21
N ARG A 24 8.84 5.92 0.30
CA ARG A 24 9.98 6.27 1.14
C ARG A 24 11.00 7.08 0.36
N MET A 25 11.26 6.71 -0.89
CA MET A 25 12.13 7.49 -1.76
C MET A 25 11.53 8.87 -2.05
N CYS A 26 10.23 8.94 -2.35
CA CYS A 26 9.50 10.20 -2.52
C CYS A 26 9.62 11.12 -1.30
N LEU A 27 9.38 10.56 -0.11
CA LEU A 27 9.50 11.27 1.15
C LEU A 27 10.93 11.73 1.41
N SER A 28 11.93 10.87 1.17
CA SER A 28 13.34 11.20 1.36
C SER A 28 13.77 12.34 0.46
N LEU A 29 13.27 12.41 -0.78
CA LEU A 29 13.48 13.55 -1.68
C LEU A 29 12.90 14.85 -1.09
N ALA A 30 11.66 14.79 -0.58
CA ALA A 30 11.02 15.94 0.07
C ALA A 30 11.79 16.40 1.32
N LEU A 31 12.13 15.48 2.23
CA LEU A 31 12.90 15.81 3.45
C LEU A 31 14.30 16.36 3.11
N THR A 32 14.95 15.83 2.08
CA THR A 32 16.23 16.36 1.59
C THR A 32 16.04 17.79 1.08
N ALA A 33 15.00 18.05 0.28
CA ALA A 33 14.71 19.41 -0.19
C ALA A 33 14.45 20.38 0.98
N VAL A 34 13.76 19.96 2.05
CA VAL A 34 13.59 20.75 3.28
C VAL A 34 14.93 21.08 3.93
N ARG A 35 15.88 20.12 3.98
CA ARG A 35 17.26 20.40 4.45
C ARG A 35 17.99 21.43 3.60
N TYR A 36 17.63 21.55 2.32
CA TYR A 36 18.10 22.60 1.42
C TYR A 36 17.20 23.85 1.41
N ASN A 37 16.40 24.05 2.46
CA ASN A 37 15.52 25.20 2.71
C ASN A 37 14.29 25.29 1.79
N ALA A 38 13.83 24.19 1.19
CA ALA A 38 12.53 24.16 0.54
C ALA A 38 11.40 24.17 1.59
N ALA A 39 10.36 24.96 1.34
CA ALA A 39 9.10 24.84 2.09
C ALA A 39 8.23 23.77 1.43
N ILE A 40 7.82 22.76 2.19
CA ILE A 40 6.97 21.67 1.71
C ILE A 40 5.75 21.57 2.62
N ALA A 41 4.59 21.32 2.00
CA ALA A 41 3.36 21.02 2.71
C ALA A 41 2.62 19.89 1.99
N ASN A 42 2.14 18.90 2.74
CA ASN A 42 1.14 17.94 2.30
C ASN A 42 -0.26 18.42 2.71
N TYR A 43 -1.31 17.79 2.17
CA TYR A 43 -2.70 18.17 2.39
C TYR A 43 -3.06 19.62 1.98
N VAL A 44 -2.25 20.25 1.13
CA VAL A 44 -2.54 21.57 0.55
C VAL A 44 -2.95 21.40 -0.91
N GLU A 45 -4.22 21.66 -1.18
CA GLU A 45 -4.83 21.51 -2.50
C GLU A 45 -4.81 22.84 -3.27
N VAL A 46 -4.42 22.79 -4.55
CA VAL A 46 -4.54 23.94 -5.45
C VAL A 46 -5.99 24.06 -5.90
N LEU A 47 -6.62 25.21 -5.64
CA LEU A 47 -7.99 25.49 -6.06
C LEU A 47 -8.03 26.25 -7.38
N GLU A 48 -7.06 27.16 -7.58
CA GLU A 48 -7.04 28.08 -8.72
C GLU A 48 -5.65 28.65 -8.93
N LEU A 49 -5.26 28.88 -10.20
CA LEU A 49 -4.04 29.60 -10.56
C LEU A 49 -4.31 31.11 -10.54
N THR A 50 -3.43 31.87 -9.88
CA THR A 50 -3.54 33.33 -9.87
C THR A 50 -2.76 33.91 -11.04
N LYS A 51 -3.39 34.75 -11.86
CA LYS A 51 -2.75 35.46 -12.96
C LYS A 51 -2.63 36.96 -12.68
N GLY A 52 -1.63 37.59 -13.27
CA GLY A 52 -1.42 39.02 -13.12
C GLY A 52 -0.31 39.54 -14.04
N ARG A 53 0.11 40.78 -13.79
CA ARG A 53 1.22 41.37 -14.56
C ARG A 53 2.52 40.60 -14.31
N PRO A 54 3.35 40.38 -15.34
CA PRO A 54 4.64 39.74 -15.15
C PRO A 54 5.50 40.52 -14.17
N TYR A 55 6.19 39.80 -13.28
CA TYR A 55 7.28 40.40 -12.51
C TYR A 55 8.31 40.98 -13.50
N HIS A 56 8.93 42.12 -13.19
CA HIS A 56 9.84 42.88 -14.08
C HIS A 56 10.93 42.05 -14.83
N SER A 57 11.18 40.80 -14.44
CA SER A 57 12.11 39.86 -15.10
C SER A 57 11.56 39.12 -16.34
N LEU A 58 10.24 38.98 -16.51
CA LEU A 58 9.61 38.30 -17.66
C LEU A 58 9.41 39.23 -18.87
N ALA A 59 9.39 40.55 -18.64
CA ALA A 59 9.23 41.54 -19.71
C ALA A 59 10.47 41.69 -20.62
N ALA A 60 11.60 41.08 -20.25
CA ALA A 60 12.88 41.25 -20.93
C ALA A 60 13.27 40.09 -21.88
N SER A 61 12.50 38.99 -21.94
CA SER A 61 12.80 37.83 -22.80
C SER A 61 11.79 37.61 -23.94
N THR A 62 11.12 38.67 -24.38
CA THR A 62 10.24 38.74 -25.57
C THR A 62 11.05 38.77 -26.87
N THR A 63 12.09 37.93 -27.00
CA THR A 63 12.78 37.69 -28.28
C THR A 63 12.24 36.48 -29.05
N GLN A 64 11.29 35.72 -28.48
CA GLN A 64 10.45 34.79 -29.23
C GLN A 64 8.95 35.14 -29.24
N ILE A 65 8.54 36.13 -28.45
CA ILE A 65 7.20 36.70 -28.52
C ILE A 65 7.39 38.09 -29.13
N GLY A 66 7.17 38.20 -30.45
CA GLY A 66 7.33 39.45 -31.18
C GLY A 66 6.53 40.58 -30.54
N GLN A 67 7.13 41.78 -30.52
CA GLN A 67 6.53 43.10 -30.32
C GLN A 67 5.02 43.08 -29.96
N LEU A 68 4.69 42.80 -28.69
CA LEU A 68 3.34 42.98 -28.18
C LEU A 68 3.28 44.31 -27.41
N ASN A 69 2.38 45.17 -27.89
CA ASN A 69 1.99 46.44 -27.29
C ASN A 69 1.91 46.35 -25.76
N LEU A 70 2.60 47.26 -25.08
CA LEU A 70 2.67 47.36 -23.61
C LEU A 70 1.30 47.60 -22.93
N GLU A 71 0.26 47.93 -23.69
CA GLU A 71 -1.12 48.09 -23.20
C GLU A 71 -1.95 46.79 -23.22
N LYS A 72 -1.45 45.69 -23.81
CA LYS A 72 -2.14 44.39 -23.91
C LYS A 72 -1.21 43.22 -23.58
N GLN A 73 -0.42 43.32 -22.50
CA GLN A 73 0.32 42.14 -22.06
C GLN A 73 -0.66 41.09 -21.52
N PRO A 74 -0.61 39.84 -22.00
CA PRO A 74 -1.43 38.77 -21.44
C PRO A 74 -1.03 38.54 -19.98
N GLU A 75 -2.01 38.33 -19.12
CA GLU A 75 -1.74 37.98 -17.73
C GLU A 75 -0.97 36.67 -17.65
N VAL A 76 0.08 36.64 -16.85
CA VAL A 76 0.92 35.45 -16.63
C VAL A 76 0.57 34.82 -15.29
N VAL A 77 0.85 33.52 -15.15
CA VAL A 77 0.69 32.82 -13.87
C VAL A 77 1.71 33.36 -12.86
N THR A 78 1.21 33.76 -11.69
CA THR A 78 1.99 34.40 -10.61
C THR A 78 1.88 33.67 -9.28
N GLY A 79 1.19 32.53 -9.25
CA GLY A 79 0.91 31.80 -8.01
C GLY A 79 -0.33 30.94 -8.08
N ALA A 80 -0.84 30.57 -6.91
CA ALA A 80 -2.06 29.80 -6.75
C ALA A 80 -2.79 30.14 -5.46
N ARG A 81 -4.12 30.07 -5.49
CA ARG A 81 -4.95 29.97 -4.29
C ARG A 81 -5.05 28.50 -3.90
N VAL A 82 -4.77 28.23 -2.63
CA VAL A 82 -4.69 26.89 -2.09
C VAL A 82 -5.57 26.73 -0.85
N ARG A 83 -5.91 25.48 -0.53
CA ARG A 83 -6.66 25.09 0.67
C ARG A 83 -5.93 24.02 1.45
N ASP A 84 -5.73 24.27 2.73
CA ASP A 84 -5.36 23.22 3.67
C ASP A 84 -6.57 22.30 3.92
N ARG A 85 -6.49 21.05 3.46
CA ARG A 85 -7.57 20.05 3.58
C ARG A 85 -7.75 19.53 5.00
N LEU A 86 -6.83 19.82 5.93
CA LEU A 86 -6.97 19.45 7.34
C LEU A 86 -7.76 20.51 8.12
N THR A 87 -7.52 21.80 7.84
CA THR A 87 -8.17 22.90 8.57
C THR A 87 -9.26 23.62 7.80
N GLY A 88 -9.34 23.43 6.48
CA GLY A 88 -10.26 24.12 5.57
C GLY A 88 -9.82 25.54 5.21
N LYS A 89 -8.72 26.05 5.78
CA LYS A 89 -8.25 27.42 5.55
C LYS A 89 -7.73 27.59 4.12
N GLU A 90 -8.12 28.69 3.49
CA GLU A 90 -7.64 29.08 2.16
C GLU A 90 -6.64 30.22 2.27
N PHE A 91 -5.60 30.19 1.43
CA PHE A 91 -4.60 31.24 1.34
C PHE A 91 -3.98 31.29 -0.06
N VAL A 92 -3.21 32.34 -0.35
CA VAL A 92 -2.59 32.56 -1.66
C VAL A 92 -1.08 32.43 -1.55
N ILE A 93 -0.50 31.61 -2.42
CA ILE A 93 0.95 31.48 -2.60
C ILE A 93 1.34 32.26 -3.85
N ARG A 94 2.30 33.17 -3.72
CA ARG A 94 2.88 33.92 -4.84
C ARG A 94 4.20 33.28 -5.25
N ALA A 95 4.41 33.11 -6.55
CA ALA A 95 5.60 32.51 -7.11
C ALA A 95 6.01 33.20 -8.42
N ARG A 96 7.32 33.22 -8.70
CA ARG A 96 7.86 33.71 -9.99
C ARG A 96 7.73 32.68 -11.11
N CYS A 97 7.59 31.41 -10.74
CA CYS A 97 7.47 30.27 -11.63
C CYS A 97 6.52 29.27 -10.98
N VAL A 98 5.59 28.72 -11.75
CA VAL A 98 4.69 27.66 -11.31
C VAL A 98 4.89 26.45 -12.21
N ILE A 99 5.19 25.30 -11.59
CA ILE A 99 5.36 24.02 -12.27
C ILE A 99 4.22 23.10 -11.86
N ASN A 100 3.44 22.62 -12.83
CA ASN A 100 2.46 21.57 -12.68
C ASN A 100 3.14 20.21 -12.86
N ALA A 101 3.22 19.45 -11.77
CA ALA A 101 3.75 18.09 -11.72
C ALA A 101 2.75 17.15 -11.02
N THR A 102 1.47 17.22 -11.40
CA THR A 102 0.36 16.57 -10.68
C THR A 102 -0.02 15.18 -11.21
N GLY A 103 0.88 14.55 -11.98
CA GLY A 103 0.73 13.16 -12.42
C GLY A 103 -0.57 12.98 -13.22
N PRO A 104 -1.45 12.00 -12.86
CA PRO A 104 -2.73 11.80 -13.53
C PRO A 104 -3.66 13.02 -13.53
N TYR A 105 -3.48 13.95 -12.60
CA TYR A 105 -4.29 15.17 -12.49
C TYR A 105 -3.75 16.35 -13.30
N THR A 106 -2.73 16.12 -14.14
CA THR A 106 -2.07 17.15 -14.95
C THR A 106 -3.07 18.04 -15.68
N ASP A 107 -4.06 17.44 -16.33
CA ASP A 107 -5.07 18.17 -17.10
C ASP A 107 -5.97 19.06 -16.24
N ARG A 108 -6.24 18.69 -14.97
CA ARG A 108 -7.05 19.55 -14.07
C ARG A 108 -6.38 20.90 -13.84
N ILE A 109 -5.07 20.93 -13.60
CA ILE A 109 -4.33 22.19 -13.39
C ILE A 109 -4.15 22.95 -14.71
N ARG A 110 -3.91 22.22 -15.80
CA ARG A 110 -3.85 22.74 -17.17
C ARG A 110 -5.13 23.49 -17.56
N HIS A 111 -6.30 22.93 -17.26
CA HIS A 111 -7.60 23.58 -17.47
C HIS A 111 -7.87 24.79 -16.57
N MET A 112 -7.23 24.88 -15.40
CA MET A 112 -7.25 26.11 -14.59
C MET A 112 -6.51 27.26 -15.28
N ASP A 113 -5.51 26.96 -16.12
CA ASP A 113 -4.80 27.96 -16.91
C ASP A 113 -5.59 28.34 -18.17
N ASN A 114 -6.02 27.36 -18.96
CA ASN A 114 -6.84 27.58 -20.14
C ASN A 114 -7.81 26.41 -20.36
N LYS A 115 -9.11 26.68 -20.24
CA LYS A 115 -10.19 25.67 -20.34
C LYS A 115 -10.35 25.03 -21.72
N ASN A 116 -9.79 25.64 -22.77
CA ASN A 116 -10.02 25.22 -24.15
C ASN A 116 -8.91 24.31 -24.70
N GLN A 117 -7.92 23.93 -23.89
CA GLN A 117 -6.84 23.07 -24.35
C GLN A 117 -7.25 21.58 -24.32
N PRO A 118 -6.78 20.75 -25.26
CA PRO A 118 -7.08 19.32 -25.25
C PRO A 118 -6.37 18.62 -24.09
N ASP A 119 -6.96 17.55 -23.59
CA ASP A 119 -6.34 16.66 -22.61
C ASP A 119 -5.10 15.98 -23.22
N ILE A 120 -4.03 15.88 -22.42
CA ILE A 120 -2.81 15.16 -22.81
C ILE A 120 -2.66 13.85 -22.03
N CYS A 121 -3.36 13.69 -20.90
CA CYS A 121 -3.27 12.51 -20.04
C CYS A 121 -4.43 11.56 -20.28
N GLN A 122 -4.10 10.30 -20.57
CA GLN A 122 -5.01 9.16 -20.58
C GLN A 122 -4.73 8.29 -19.34
N PRO A 123 -5.57 8.37 -18.31
CA PRO A 123 -5.37 7.59 -17.09
C PRO A 123 -5.69 6.10 -17.30
N ALA A 124 -4.81 5.24 -16.79
CA ALA A 124 -5.01 3.78 -16.77
C ALA A 124 -4.84 3.22 -15.36
N SER A 125 -5.78 2.37 -14.92
CA SER A 125 -5.74 1.65 -13.66
C SER A 125 -4.83 0.43 -13.78
N GLY A 126 -4.02 0.18 -12.75
CA GLY A 126 -3.25 -1.05 -12.62
C GLY A 126 -3.30 -1.61 -11.20
N VAL A 127 -3.71 -2.87 -11.10
CA VAL A 127 -3.86 -3.61 -9.84
C VAL A 127 -2.65 -4.49 -9.57
N HIS A 128 -2.25 -4.55 -8.30
CA HIS A 128 -1.32 -5.54 -7.78
C HIS A 128 -1.95 -6.25 -6.57
N ILE A 129 -1.44 -7.44 -6.29
CA ILE A 129 -1.78 -8.23 -5.11
C ILE A 129 -0.50 -8.63 -4.37
N ILE A 130 -0.66 -8.91 -3.08
CA ILE A 130 0.39 -9.49 -2.24
C ILE A 130 0.01 -10.90 -1.82
N LEU A 131 0.96 -11.81 -1.96
CA LEU A 131 0.88 -13.22 -1.63
C LEU A 131 1.99 -13.59 -0.62
N PRO A 132 1.85 -14.70 0.12
CA PRO A 132 2.90 -15.25 0.96
C PRO A 132 4.24 -15.39 0.23
N GLY A 133 5.34 -15.15 0.93
CA GLY A 133 6.67 -15.14 0.33
C GLY A 133 7.08 -16.45 -0.35
N TYR A 134 6.54 -17.60 0.05
CA TYR A 134 6.85 -18.89 -0.56
C TYR A 134 6.40 -19.02 -2.03
N TYR A 135 5.56 -18.10 -2.51
CA TYR A 135 5.16 -18.04 -3.91
C TYR A 135 6.31 -17.55 -4.82
N SER A 136 7.28 -16.77 -4.32
CA SER A 136 8.36 -16.19 -5.12
C SER A 136 9.76 -16.49 -4.52
N PRO A 137 10.79 -16.76 -5.34
CA PRO A 137 12.15 -16.87 -4.83
C PRO A 137 12.63 -15.56 -4.17
N SER A 138 13.28 -15.66 -3.01
CA SER A 138 13.67 -14.49 -2.20
C SER A 138 14.57 -13.44 -2.88
N ARG A 139 15.26 -13.79 -3.97
CA ARG A 139 16.24 -12.92 -4.66
C ARG A 139 16.02 -12.80 -6.17
N MET A 140 14.96 -13.39 -6.71
CA MET A 140 14.71 -13.43 -8.14
C MET A 140 13.23 -13.20 -8.41
N GLY A 141 12.94 -12.19 -9.22
CA GLY A 141 11.61 -11.95 -9.74
C GLY A 141 11.43 -12.62 -11.10
N LEU A 142 10.18 -12.95 -11.42
CA LEU A 142 9.74 -13.39 -12.73
C LEU A 142 9.05 -12.24 -13.46
N LEU A 143 9.30 -12.16 -14.77
CA LEU A 143 8.63 -11.27 -15.70
C LEU A 143 8.07 -12.14 -16.82
N ASP A 144 6.76 -12.11 -16.97
CA ASP A 144 6.06 -12.59 -18.15
C ASP A 144 5.70 -11.39 -19.04
N PRO A 145 6.36 -11.25 -20.20
CA PRO A 145 6.10 -10.16 -21.13
C PRO A 145 4.86 -10.37 -22.02
N SER A 146 4.21 -11.54 -21.98
CA SER A 146 3.11 -11.88 -22.87
C SER A 146 2.14 -12.87 -22.21
N THR A 147 1.36 -12.37 -21.25
CA THR A 147 0.23 -13.09 -20.66
C THR A 147 -0.78 -13.51 -21.72
N ARG A 148 -1.80 -14.29 -21.35
CA ARG A 148 -2.84 -14.81 -22.28
C ARG A 148 -3.54 -13.73 -23.13
N ASP A 149 -3.55 -12.49 -22.65
CA ASP A 149 -4.14 -11.33 -23.33
C ASP A 149 -3.12 -10.27 -23.76
N GLY A 150 -1.83 -10.59 -23.74
CA GLY A 150 -0.74 -9.72 -24.20
C GLY A 150 -0.30 -8.65 -23.19
N ARG A 151 -0.79 -8.72 -21.95
CA ARG A 151 -0.31 -7.88 -20.84
C ARG A 151 1.01 -8.42 -20.27
N VAL A 152 1.60 -7.61 -19.40
CA VAL A 152 2.86 -7.94 -18.72
C VAL A 152 2.56 -8.22 -17.24
N ILE A 153 2.98 -9.39 -16.75
CA ILE A 153 2.92 -9.71 -15.32
C ILE A 153 4.33 -9.83 -14.74
N PHE A 154 4.50 -9.21 -13.60
CA PHE A 154 5.63 -9.27 -12.71
C PHE A 154 5.23 -10.10 -11.50
N PHE A 155 6.17 -10.88 -11.04
CA PHE A 155 6.05 -11.66 -9.83
C PHE A 155 7.35 -11.58 -9.05
N LEU A 156 7.39 -10.68 -8.07
CA LEU A 156 8.62 -10.17 -7.49
C LEU A 156 8.66 -10.45 -5.99
N PRO A 157 9.83 -10.82 -5.42
CA PRO A 157 10.01 -10.76 -3.98
C PRO A 157 9.96 -9.30 -3.52
N TRP A 158 9.15 -9.00 -2.51
CA TRP A 158 9.05 -7.66 -1.93
C TRP A 158 8.74 -7.74 -0.43
N MET A 159 9.65 -7.22 0.40
CA MET A 159 9.53 -7.17 1.86
C MET A 159 9.16 -8.52 2.52
N ASN A 160 9.75 -9.62 2.05
CA ASN A 160 9.49 -11.03 2.45
C ASN A 160 8.16 -11.62 1.95
N PHE A 161 7.45 -10.92 1.07
CA PHE A 161 6.24 -11.39 0.40
C PHE A 161 6.46 -11.49 -1.12
N ALA A 162 5.45 -12.00 -1.83
CA ALA A 162 5.44 -12.04 -3.28
C ALA A 162 4.45 -11.01 -3.82
N LEU A 163 4.96 -10.01 -4.53
CA LEU A 163 4.19 -9.01 -5.26
C LEU A 163 3.85 -9.57 -6.64
N ALA A 164 2.56 -9.64 -6.98
CA ALA A 164 2.09 -10.05 -8.30
C ALA A 164 1.24 -8.96 -8.95
N GLY A 165 1.46 -8.71 -10.24
CA GLY A 165 0.74 -7.70 -11.01
C GLY A 165 1.48 -7.35 -12.29
N THR A 166 0.92 -6.62 -13.24
CA THR A 166 -0.19 -5.69 -13.05
C THR A 166 -1.26 -5.88 -14.10
N THR A 167 -2.46 -5.41 -13.80
CA THR A 167 -3.46 -5.10 -14.82
C THR A 167 -3.18 -3.76 -15.49
N ASP A 168 -3.83 -3.52 -16.63
CA ASP A 168 -3.83 -2.24 -17.33
C ASP A 168 -5.21 -2.05 -17.96
N SER A 169 -5.94 -1.04 -17.52
CA SER A 169 -7.31 -0.78 -18.00
C SER A 169 -7.61 0.71 -17.98
N PRO A 170 -8.21 1.28 -19.05
CA PRO A 170 -8.66 2.67 -19.04
C PRO A 170 -9.52 2.96 -17.82
N CYS A 171 -9.31 4.10 -17.17
CA CYS A 171 -10.07 4.46 -15.98
C CYS A 171 -10.46 5.93 -15.96
N THR A 172 -11.32 6.29 -15.00
CA THR A 172 -11.60 7.69 -14.69
C THR A 172 -10.75 8.11 -13.49
N LEU A 173 -10.35 9.37 -13.45
CA LEU A 173 -9.56 9.89 -12.33
C LEU A 173 -10.37 9.86 -11.03
N THR A 174 -9.81 9.22 -10.03
CA THR A 174 -10.35 9.17 -8.67
C THR A 174 -9.21 9.24 -7.66
N ASP A 175 -9.46 9.92 -6.55
CA ASP A 175 -8.51 9.98 -5.43
C ASP A 175 -8.43 8.64 -4.67
N ARG A 176 -9.35 7.71 -4.96
CA ARG A 176 -9.52 6.42 -4.27
C ARG A 176 -9.62 5.25 -5.26
N PRO A 177 -8.59 5.01 -6.09
CA PRO A 177 -8.59 3.86 -6.98
C PRO A 177 -8.70 2.58 -6.15
N SER A 178 -9.57 1.66 -6.58
CA SER A 178 -9.88 0.44 -5.84
C SER A 178 -9.73 -0.77 -6.77
N PRO A 179 -9.10 -1.86 -6.32
CA PRO A 179 -8.99 -3.08 -7.11
C PRO A 179 -10.37 -3.76 -7.27
N THR A 180 -10.56 -4.47 -8.37
CA THR A 180 -11.74 -5.33 -8.57
C THR A 180 -11.40 -6.80 -8.37
N GLU A 181 -12.40 -7.60 -7.96
CA GLU A 181 -12.23 -9.05 -7.82
C GLU A 181 -11.89 -9.73 -9.16
N ALA A 182 -12.37 -9.19 -10.28
CA ALA A 182 -12.03 -9.69 -11.62
C ALA A 182 -10.53 -9.52 -11.93
N GLU A 183 -9.94 -8.38 -11.56
CA GLU A 183 -8.50 -8.13 -11.73
C GLU A 183 -7.65 -9.00 -10.80
N VAL A 184 -8.09 -9.21 -9.56
CA VAL A 184 -7.43 -10.14 -8.61
C VAL A 184 -7.43 -11.56 -9.16
N ARG A 185 -8.58 -12.05 -9.64
CA ARG A 185 -8.68 -13.40 -10.24
C ARG A 185 -7.82 -13.55 -11.48
N PHE A 186 -7.81 -12.54 -12.34
CA PHE A 186 -6.94 -12.52 -13.51
C PHE A 186 -5.47 -12.71 -13.10
N ILE A 187 -4.98 -11.96 -12.12
CA ILE A 187 -3.59 -12.12 -11.63
C ILE A 187 -3.36 -13.53 -11.08
N LEU A 188 -4.27 -14.05 -10.26
CA LEU A 188 -4.14 -15.40 -9.68
C LEU A 188 -4.15 -16.51 -10.75
N ASP A 189 -4.95 -16.35 -11.80
CA ASP A 189 -5.04 -17.31 -12.90
C ASP A 189 -3.79 -17.29 -13.78
N GLU A 190 -3.21 -16.11 -14.05
CA GLU A 190 -1.95 -16.01 -14.82
C GLU A 190 -0.76 -16.58 -14.04
N ILE A 191 -0.61 -16.28 -12.74
CA ILE A 191 0.53 -16.81 -11.96
C ILE A 191 0.47 -18.32 -11.75
N ARG A 192 -0.73 -18.93 -11.80
CA ARG A 192 -0.92 -20.37 -11.55
C ARG A 192 -0.13 -21.22 -12.54
N ASP A 193 -0.02 -20.77 -13.79
CA ASP A 193 0.67 -21.49 -14.86
C ASP A 193 2.19 -21.50 -14.69
N TYR A 194 2.75 -20.61 -13.86
CA TYR A 194 4.18 -20.48 -13.60
C TYR A 194 4.67 -21.24 -12.37
N LEU A 195 3.76 -21.78 -11.57
CA LEU A 195 4.08 -22.46 -10.32
C LEU A 195 4.16 -23.97 -10.52
N SER A 196 4.88 -24.63 -9.62
CA SER A 196 4.97 -26.08 -9.62
C SER A 196 3.57 -26.70 -9.45
N PRO A 197 3.23 -27.80 -10.13
CA PRO A 197 1.87 -28.38 -10.12
C PRO A 197 1.33 -28.78 -8.72
N ASP A 198 2.21 -28.96 -7.74
CA ASP A 198 1.87 -29.25 -6.34
C ASP A 198 1.52 -27.99 -5.52
N ILE A 199 1.86 -26.81 -6.03
CA ILE A 199 1.52 -25.52 -5.41
C ILE A 199 0.15 -25.08 -5.92
N LYS A 200 -0.81 -24.96 -5.00
CA LYS A 200 -2.15 -24.45 -5.31
C LYS A 200 -2.22 -22.96 -4.96
N VAL A 201 -2.54 -22.13 -5.95
CA VAL A 201 -2.87 -20.71 -5.76
C VAL A 201 -4.33 -20.60 -5.37
N ARG A 202 -4.62 -19.95 -4.23
CA ARG A 202 -5.98 -19.75 -3.73
C ARG A 202 -6.28 -18.27 -3.58
N ARG A 203 -7.55 -17.92 -3.66
CA ARG A 203 -8.01 -16.55 -3.39
C ARG A 203 -7.71 -16.09 -1.96
N GLY A 204 -7.77 -17.01 -0.99
CA GLY A 204 -7.45 -16.76 0.41
C GLY A 204 -5.98 -16.43 0.68
N ASP A 205 -5.06 -16.78 -0.24
CA ASP A 205 -3.65 -16.43 -0.11
C ASP A 205 -3.37 -14.94 -0.39
N VAL A 206 -4.36 -14.18 -0.88
CA VAL A 206 -4.22 -12.75 -1.17
C VAL A 206 -4.32 -11.94 0.12
N LEU A 207 -3.17 -11.45 0.58
CA LEU A 207 -3.03 -10.68 1.83
C LEU A 207 -3.44 -9.22 1.67
N SER A 208 -3.35 -8.67 0.46
CA SER A 208 -3.88 -7.36 0.10
C SER A 208 -4.01 -7.25 -1.43
N ALA A 209 -4.78 -6.27 -1.89
CA ALA A 209 -4.82 -5.85 -3.28
C ALA A 209 -4.98 -4.33 -3.35
N TRP A 210 -4.36 -3.66 -4.31
CA TRP A 210 -4.55 -2.21 -4.50
C TRP A 210 -4.49 -1.84 -5.97
N SER A 211 -5.03 -0.67 -6.29
CA SER A 211 -4.93 -0.06 -7.62
C SER A 211 -4.14 1.24 -7.58
N GLY A 212 -3.38 1.51 -8.63
CA GLY A 212 -2.76 2.80 -8.91
C GLY A 212 -3.17 3.32 -10.30
N ILE A 213 -3.13 4.64 -10.48
CA ILE A 213 -3.44 5.27 -11.77
C ILE A 213 -2.15 5.71 -12.45
N ARG A 214 -1.92 5.23 -13.67
CA ARG A 214 -0.82 5.61 -14.55
C ARG A 214 -1.21 6.83 -15.38
N PRO A 215 -0.38 7.89 -15.42
CA PRO A 215 -0.58 9.01 -16.32
C PRO A 215 0.04 8.72 -17.69
N LEU A 216 -0.68 8.01 -18.57
CA LEU A 216 -0.20 7.78 -19.94
C LEU A 216 -0.37 9.08 -20.73
N ILE A 217 0.66 9.53 -21.44
CA ILE A 217 0.62 10.85 -22.10
C ILE A 217 0.59 10.69 -23.62
N MET A 218 -0.28 11.45 -24.27
CA MET A 218 -0.22 11.74 -25.70
C MET A 218 0.66 12.96 -25.91
N ASP A 219 1.60 12.91 -26.85
CA ASP A 219 2.34 14.10 -27.25
C ASP A 219 1.46 14.98 -28.16
N PRO A 220 1.03 16.18 -27.72
CA PRO A 220 0.20 17.07 -28.54
C PRO A 220 0.92 17.60 -29.78
N ASN A 221 2.25 17.48 -29.86
CA ASN A 221 3.07 17.93 -31.00
C ASN A 221 3.44 16.78 -31.96
N SER A 222 3.07 15.54 -31.64
CA SER A 222 3.28 14.39 -32.53
C SER A 222 2.16 14.30 -33.57
N ALA A 223 2.51 14.08 -34.84
CA ALA A 223 1.54 13.80 -35.90
C ALA A 223 0.85 12.44 -35.74
N ASP A 224 1.41 11.55 -34.91
CA ASP A 224 0.91 10.21 -34.65
C ASP A 224 0.23 10.14 -33.27
N THR A 225 -1.06 10.50 -33.25
CA THR A 225 -1.92 10.58 -32.06
C THR A 225 -2.22 9.22 -31.41
N GLN A 226 -1.80 8.12 -32.04
CA GLN A 226 -1.93 6.75 -31.51
C GLN A 226 -0.70 6.32 -30.68
N SER A 227 0.43 7.04 -30.80
CA SER A 227 1.64 6.72 -30.05
C SER A 227 1.58 7.37 -28.66
N ILE A 228 1.13 6.61 -27.66
CA ILE A 228 1.32 6.99 -26.26
C ILE A 228 2.82 7.19 -26.04
N ALA A 229 3.22 8.42 -25.75
CA ALA A 229 4.60 8.75 -25.50
C ALA A 229 5.05 7.99 -24.24
N ARG A 230 5.93 7.01 -24.39
CA ARG A 230 6.55 6.31 -23.25
C ARG A 230 7.54 7.19 -22.47
N ASN A 231 7.75 8.43 -22.92
CA ASN A 231 8.63 9.44 -22.33
C ASN A 231 7.81 10.53 -21.60
N HIS A 232 8.49 11.44 -20.90
CA HIS A 232 7.87 12.64 -20.33
C HIS A 232 7.77 13.77 -21.36
N VAL A 233 6.81 14.67 -21.15
CA VAL A 233 6.62 15.90 -21.93
C VAL A 233 6.75 17.10 -20.99
N ILE A 234 7.44 18.15 -21.46
CA ILE A 234 7.52 19.46 -20.78
C ILE A 234 6.86 20.50 -21.67
N GLU A 235 5.65 20.92 -21.31
CA GLU A 235 4.86 21.94 -22.01
C GLU A 235 4.98 23.29 -21.28
N VAL A 236 5.03 24.39 -22.03
CA VAL A 236 4.99 25.75 -21.48
C VAL A 236 3.82 26.48 -22.12
N SER A 237 2.84 26.89 -21.31
CA SER A 237 1.67 27.60 -21.82
C SER A 237 2.01 29.07 -22.14
N PRO A 238 1.15 29.77 -22.93
CA PRO A 238 1.34 31.19 -23.22
C PRO A 238 1.34 32.09 -21.96
N SER A 239 0.72 31.66 -20.87
CA SER A 239 0.72 32.37 -19.58
C SER A 239 1.94 32.06 -18.70
N GLY A 240 2.85 31.19 -19.17
CA GLY A 240 4.06 30.80 -18.47
C GLY A 240 3.90 29.66 -17.46
N LEU A 241 2.76 28.94 -17.46
CA LEU A 241 2.64 27.70 -16.69
C LEU A 241 3.53 26.62 -17.33
N ILE A 242 4.41 26.02 -16.53
CA ILE A 242 5.24 24.90 -16.97
C ILE A 242 4.56 23.62 -16.50
N THR A 243 4.35 22.67 -17.39
CA THR A 243 3.76 21.37 -17.05
C THR A 243 4.74 20.26 -17.41
N ILE A 244 5.03 19.37 -16.45
CA ILE A 244 5.66 18.09 -16.73
C ILE A 244 4.64 16.96 -16.57
N ALA A 245 4.50 16.18 -17.63
CA ALA A 245 3.54 15.09 -17.72
C ALA A 245 4.22 13.77 -18.12
N GLY A 246 3.74 12.65 -17.60
CA GLY A 246 4.18 11.31 -17.98
C GLY A 246 5.53 10.92 -17.36
N GLY A 247 6.29 10.13 -18.11
CA GLY A 247 7.56 9.59 -17.66
C GLY A 247 7.45 8.42 -16.68
N LYS A 248 8.58 8.05 -16.08
CA LYS A 248 8.68 6.90 -15.17
C LYS A 248 9.37 7.31 -13.89
N TRP A 249 9.03 6.62 -12.81
CA TRP A 249 9.70 6.81 -11.53
C TRP A 249 11.22 6.57 -11.64
N THR A 250 11.69 5.67 -12.50
CA THR A 250 13.12 5.42 -12.72
C THR A 250 13.88 6.61 -13.32
N THR A 251 13.19 7.49 -14.06
CA THR A 251 13.82 8.64 -14.74
C THR A 251 13.59 9.97 -14.02
N TYR A 252 12.95 9.98 -12.84
CA TYR A 252 12.50 11.18 -12.13
C TYR A 252 13.57 12.27 -11.99
N ARG A 253 14.82 11.90 -11.70
CA ARG A 253 15.92 12.85 -11.49
C ARG A 253 16.26 13.60 -12.78
N SER A 254 16.33 12.91 -13.91
CA SER A 254 16.60 13.52 -15.23
C SER A 254 15.43 14.43 -15.62
N MET A 255 14.20 13.94 -15.41
CA MET A 255 12.99 14.71 -15.67
C MET A 255 12.94 16.01 -14.86
N ALA A 256 13.30 15.94 -13.57
CA ALA A 256 13.37 17.11 -12.70
C ALA A 256 14.46 18.10 -13.16
N GLU A 257 15.64 17.62 -13.52
CA GLU A 257 16.74 18.44 -14.05
C GLU A 257 16.31 19.21 -15.31
N GLU A 258 15.77 18.51 -16.32
CA GLU A 258 15.28 19.14 -17.55
C GLU A 258 14.15 20.15 -17.29
N THR A 259 13.23 19.83 -16.38
CA THR A 259 12.12 20.73 -16.02
C THR A 259 12.62 22.00 -15.33
N ILE A 260 13.57 21.88 -14.41
CA ILE A 260 14.16 23.03 -13.72
C ILE A 260 14.99 23.87 -14.70
N ASP A 261 15.75 23.26 -15.60
CA ASP A 261 16.48 23.99 -16.65
C ASP A 261 15.52 24.77 -17.57
N LYS A 262 14.38 24.16 -17.93
CA LYS A 262 13.33 24.85 -18.69
C LYS A 262 12.75 26.00 -17.88
N ALA A 263 12.46 25.81 -16.60
CA ALA A 263 11.95 26.84 -15.70
C ALA A 263 12.90 28.02 -15.52
N VAL A 264 14.20 27.75 -15.39
CA VAL A 264 15.24 28.79 -15.32
C VAL A 264 15.22 29.66 -16.57
N LYS A 265 15.12 29.05 -17.76
CA LYS A 265 15.06 29.77 -19.04
C LYS A 265 13.77 30.56 -19.21
N VAL A 266 12.61 29.93 -19.01
CA VAL A 266 11.28 30.53 -19.24
C VAL A 266 11.01 31.68 -18.28
N CYS A 267 11.38 31.54 -17.01
CA CYS A 267 11.10 32.53 -15.98
C CYS A 267 12.29 33.48 -15.72
N ASN A 268 13.35 33.40 -16.55
CA ASN A 268 14.56 34.22 -16.43
C ASN A 268 15.13 34.20 -14.99
N LEU A 269 15.20 33.02 -14.40
CA LEU A 269 15.73 32.84 -13.05
C LEU A 269 17.25 32.84 -13.08
N LYS A 270 17.88 33.29 -11.99
CA LYS A 270 19.34 33.32 -11.84
C LYS A 270 19.75 32.34 -10.74
N PRO A 271 19.96 31.04 -11.07
CA PRO A 271 20.41 30.08 -10.08
C PRO A 271 21.82 30.43 -9.59
N LYS A 272 22.13 30.08 -8.34
CA LYS A 272 23.46 30.34 -7.74
C LYS A 272 24.52 29.34 -8.20
N SER A 273 24.11 28.18 -8.68
CA SER A 273 24.96 27.09 -9.12
C SER A 273 24.23 26.24 -10.16
N GLU A 274 24.99 25.39 -10.86
CA GLU A 274 24.43 24.32 -11.70
C GLU A 274 23.70 23.26 -10.87
N CYS A 275 23.05 22.31 -11.57
CA CYS A 275 22.38 21.17 -10.96
C CYS A 275 23.38 20.31 -10.17
N ARG A 276 23.06 20.03 -8.90
CA ARG A 276 23.91 19.24 -7.99
C ARG A 276 23.27 17.90 -7.60
N THR A 277 22.20 17.49 -8.27
CA THR A 277 21.43 16.30 -7.87
C THR A 277 22.15 14.99 -8.19
N LYS A 278 23.07 14.99 -9.16
CA LYS A 278 23.88 13.81 -9.47
C LYS A 278 24.88 13.54 -8.33
N GLY A 279 24.75 12.39 -7.71
CA GLY A 279 25.58 11.99 -6.55
C GLY A 279 25.16 12.63 -5.23
N LEU A 280 24.06 13.40 -5.19
CA LEU A 280 23.51 13.92 -3.94
C LEU A 280 22.92 12.78 -3.11
N LEU A 281 23.45 12.59 -1.90
CA LEU A 281 22.88 11.66 -0.94
C LEU A 281 21.57 12.21 -0.37
N LEU A 282 20.54 11.37 -0.32
CA LEU A 282 19.26 11.70 0.28
C LEU A 282 19.31 11.51 1.80
N GLU A 283 18.33 12.09 2.49
CA GLU A 283 18.12 11.87 3.93
C GLU A 283 18.12 10.37 4.24
N GLY A 284 18.87 9.97 5.27
CA GLY A 284 19.04 8.56 5.65
C GLY A 284 20.26 7.87 5.02
N ALA A 285 20.82 8.37 3.93
CA ALA A 285 21.86 7.64 3.19
C ALA A 285 23.31 7.89 3.66
N HIS A 286 23.58 8.87 4.54
CA HIS A 286 24.93 9.40 4.73
C HIS A 286 25.84 8.47 5.53
N SER A 287 25.32 7.86 6.59
CA SER A 287 26.07 6.93 7.46
C SER A 287 25.57 5.48 7.35
N TRP A 288 24.86 5.16 6.27
CA TRP A 288 24.33 3.83 6.08
C TRP A 288 25.42 2.83 5.67
N THR A 289 25.37 1.64 6.25
CA THR A 289 26.17 0.49 5.82
C THR A 289 25.32 -0.79 5.87
N PRO A 290 25.66 -1.84 5.10
CA PRO A 290 24.94 -3.12 5.16
C PRO A 290 24.94 -3.77 6.56
N ASN A 291 25.90 -3.41 7.42
CA ASN A 291 26.07 -3.96 8.76
C ASN A 291 25.48 -3.05 9.86
N LEU A 292 24.88 -1.91 9.53
CA LEU A 292 24.33 -0.97 10.51
C LEU A 292 23.29 -1.63 11.43
N PHE A 293 22.54 -2.62 10.94
CA PHE A 293 21.57 -3.36 11.76
C PHE A 293 22.21 -4.07 12.96
N ILE A 294 23.48 -4.48 12.85
CA ILE A 294 24.22 -5.14 13.93
C ILE A 294 24.36 -4.19 15.11
N GLN A 295 24.61 -2.90 14.84
CA GLN A 295 24.71 -1.87 15.87
C GLN A 295 23.39 -1.76 16.66
N LEU A 296 22.25 -1.69 15.96
CA LEU A 296 20.93 -1.65 16.62
C LEU A 296 20.68 -2.91 17.48
N VAL A 297 21.10 -4.08 17.02
CA VAL A 297 20.97 -5.32 17.80
C VAL A 297 21.85 -5.28 19.05
N GLN A 298 23.12 -4.86 18.92
CA GLN A 298 24.10 -4.92 19.99
C GLN A 298 23.93 -3.81 21.03
N GLU A 299 23.61 -2.58 20.60
CA GLU A 299 23.53 -1.41 21.48
C GLU A 299 22.12 -1.20 22.04
N HIS A 300 21.08 -1.52 21.25
CA HIS A 300 19.67 -1.29 21.63
C HIS A 300 18.93 -2.58 21.99
N GLY A 301 19.54 -3.75 21.80
CA GLY A 301 18.91 -5.04 22.12
C GLY A 301 17.64 -5.30 21.30
N MET A 302 17.59 -4.81 20.06
CA MET A 302 16.45 -4.98 19.16
C MET A 302 16.45 -6.34 18.47
N ASP A 303 15.26 -6.81 18.10
CA ASP A 303 15.11 -8.00 17.26
C ASP A 303 15.78 -7.78 15.89
N VAL A 304 16.32 -8.86 15.31
CA VAL A 304 17.16 -8.76 14.11
C VAL A 304 16.33 -8.32 12.89
N ASP A 305 15.09 -8.80 12.79
CA ASP A 305 14.17 -8.41 11.72
C ASP A 305 13.79 -6.91 11.80
N VAL A 306 13.52 -6.40 13.01
CA VAL A 306 13.27 -4.97 13.28
C VAL A 306 14.49 -4.14 12.92
N ALA A 307 15.68 -4.53 13.37
CA ALA A 307 16.91 -3.79 13.07
C ALA A 307 17.21 -3.72 11.56
N ARG A 308 16.98 -4.82 10.83
CA ARG A 308 17.13 -4.86 9.36
C ARG A 308 16.08 -4.01 8.66
N HIS A 309 14.84 -4.08 9.10
CA HIS A 309 13.76 -3.23 8.58
C HIS A 309 14.10 -1.74 8.76
N LEU A 310 14.45 -1.33 9.98
CA LEU A 310 14.73 0.07 10.29
C LEU A 310 15.90 0.60 9.46
N THR A 311 17.00 -0.15 9.40
CA THR A 311 18.19 0.28 8.63
C THR A 311 17.99 0.20 7.11
N GLY A 312 17.13 -0.70 6.62
CA GLY A 312 16.78 -0.81 5.21
C GLY A 312 15.86 0.32 4.72
N ILE A 313 14.96 0.82 5.58
CA ILE A 313 13.95 1.83 5.22
C ILE A 313 14.37 3.24 5.59
N TYR A 314 14.99 3.44 6.76
CA TYR A 314 15.33 4.77 7.30
C TYR A 314 16.83 5.08 7.23
N GLY A 315 17.64 4.11 6.79
CA GLY A 315 19.08 4.27 6.69
C GLY A 315 19.72 4.61 8.03
N ASP A 316 20.54 5.67 8.07
CA ASP A 316 21.18 6.17 9.29
C ASP A 316 20.21 6.76 10.33
N LYS A 317 18.96 7.05 9.96
CA LYS A 317 17.93 7.50 10.92
C LYS A 317 17.39 6.38 11.79
N ALA A 318 17.67 5.13 11.43
CA ALA A 318 17.34 3.97 12.25
C ALA A 318 17.85 4.08 13.69
N LEU A 319 19.04 4.68 13.89
CA LEU A 319 19.62 4.92 15.23
C LEU A 319 18.78 5.90 16.05
N VAL A 320 18.26 6.95 15.41
CA VAL A 320 17.38 7.93 16.07
C VAL A 320 16.07 7.26 16.47
N ILE A 321 15.50 6.45 15.58
CA ILE A 321 14.29 5.66 15.84
C ILE A 321 14.50 4.67 16.99
N ALA A 322 15.64 3.97 17.02
CA ALA A 322 15.99 3.05 18.09
C ALA A 322 16.05 3.76 19.46
N ASN A 323 16.60 4.98 19.51
CA ASN A 323 16.64 5.79 20.74
C ASN A 323 15.26 6.26 21.22
N MET A 324 14.26 6.34 20.34
CA MET A 324 12.87 6.66 20.70
C MET A 324 12.05 5.42 21.09
N ALA A 325 12.60 4.23 20.90
CA ALA A 325 11.89 2.99 21.15
C ALA A 325 11.65 2.77 22.64
N SER A 326 10.45 2.32 22.98
CA SER A 326 10.10 1.93 24.34
C SER A 326 10.64 0.55 24.68
N LEU A 327 10.88 0.31 25.97
CA LEU A 327 11.14 -1.02 26.52
C LEU A 327 9.95 -1.94 26.25
N THR A 328 10.24 -3.19 25.87
CA THR A 328 9.23 -4.22 25.62
C THR A 328 8.74 -4.87 26.92
N GLY A 329 9.53 -4.79 28.00
CA GLY A 329 9.32 -5.55 29.24
C GLY A 329 9.78 -7.02 29.15
N GLN A 330 10.39 -7.43 28.04
CA GLN A 330 10.92 -8.78 27.83
C GLN A 330 12.44 -8.82 28.05
N ARG A 331 12.98 -10.01 28.31
CA ARG A 331 14.45 -10.21 28.35
C ARG A 331 15.08 -9.95 26.97
N TRP A 332 14.37 -10.33 25.92
CA TRP A 332 14.74 -10.08 24.53
C TRP A 332 13.46 -10.13 23.66
N PRO A 333 13.31 -9.22 22.69
CA PRO A 333 14.09 -8.00 22.47
C PRO A 333 13.88 -7.00 23.61
N VAL A 334 14.90 -6.19 23.94
CA VAL A 334 14.85 -5.20 25.03
C VAL A 334 14.05 -3.96 24.62
N LEU A 335 14.32 -3.45 23.42
CA LEU A 335 13.65 -2.30 22.83
C LEU A 335 12.90 -2.68 21.55
N GLY A 336 11.90 -1.87 21.21
CA GLY A 336 11.18 -2.00 19.94
C GLY A 336 9.92 -2.85 20.07
N LYS A 337 8.91 -2.33 20.78
CA LYS A 337 7.59 -2.94 20.84
C LYS A 337 6.95 -2.93 19.45
N LYS A 338 6.74 -4.11 18.87
CA LYS A 338 6.09 -4.31 17.57
C LYS A 338 4.62 -3.87 17.61
N LEU A 339 4.14 -3.27 16.52
CA LEU A 339 2.74 -2.89 16.32
C LEU A 339 1.86 -4.11 16.01
N HIS A 340 2.43 -5.10 15.33
CA HIS A 340 1.83 -6.40 15.06
C HIS A 340 2.91 -7.48 15.23
N PRO A 341 2.64 -8.62 15.90
CA PRO A 341 3.67 -9.63 16.20
C PRO A 341 4.43 -10.17 14.98
N GLU A 342 3.75 -10.27 13.83
CA GLU A 342 4.28 -10.85 12.59
C GLU A 342 5.08 -9.87 11.73
N PHE A 343 5.06 -8.57 12.04
CA PHE A 343 5.70 -7.54 11.22
C PHE A 343 6.77 -6.79 12.01
N PRO A 344 7.87 -6.37 11.36
CA PRO A 344 9.00 -5.72 12.04
C PRO A 344 8.73 -4.23 12.36
N PHE A 345 7.48 -3.77 12.25
CA PHE A 345 7.11 -2.38 12.47
C PHE A 345 6.90 -2.11 13.96
N ILE A 346 7.52 -1.05 14.50
CA ILE A 346 7.48 -0.74 15.94
C ILE A 346 6.75 0.56 16.26
N GLU A 347 6.27 0.69 17.50
CA GLU A 347 5.56 1.89 17.98
C GLU A 347 6.38 3.19 17.79
N ALA A 348 7.72 3.11 17.86
CA ALA A 348 8.61 4.25 17.67
C ALA A 348 8.55 4.84 16.26
N GLU A 349 8.28 4.02 15.24
CA GLU A 349 8.13 4.48 13.86
C GLU A 349 6.89 5.36 13.69
N VAL A 350 5.83 5.15 14.49
CA VAL A 350 4.64 6.01 14.45
C VAL A 350 5.00 7.43 14.87
N LYS A 351 5.79 7.55 15.95
CA LYS A 351 6.27 8.84 16.45
C LYS A 351 7.17 9.53 15.42
N TRP A 352 8.12 8.77 14.87
CA TRP A 352 9.00 9.28 13.82
C TRP A 352 8.23 9.73 12.58
N ALA A 353 7.24 8.94 12.16
CA ALA A 353 6.42 9.27 10.99
C ALA A 353 5.69 10.61 11.15
N CYS A 354 5.20 10.96 12.34
CA CYS A 354 4.62 12.28 12.63
C CYS A 354 5.64 13.41 12.43
N GLN A 355 6.91 13.19 12.79
CA GLN A 355 8.00 14.13 12.50
C GLN A 355 8.32 14.22 11.01
N GLU A 356 8.10 13.12 10.26
CA GLU A 356 8.15 13.08 8.79
C GLU A 356 6.82 13.49 8.13
N TYR A 357 6.09 14.43 8.72
CA TYR A 357 4.86 15.02 8.18
C TYR A 357 3.71 14.03 7.94
N ALA A 358 3.64 12.91 8.67
CA ALA A 358 2.42 12.09 8.68
C ALA A 358 1.33 12.80 9.49
N CYS A 359 0.17 13.05 8.85
CA CYS A 359 -0.93 13.81 9.44
C CYS A 359 -2.22 12.97 9.55
N ARG A 360 -2.26 11.78 8.96
CA ARG A 360 -3.39 10.82 9.01
C ARG A 360 -2.88 9.42 9.28
N ALA A 361 -3.71 8.55 9.86
CA ALA A 361 -3.32 7.15 10.12
C ALA A 361 -2.90 6.40 8.83
N ILE A 362 -3.54 6.72 7.71
CA ILE A 362 -3.20 6.13 6.40
C ILE A 362 -1.82 6.56 5.89
N ASP A 363 -1.27 7.71 6.31
CA ASP A 363 0.09 8.10 5.95
C ASP A 363 1.09 7.08 6.48
N PHE A 364 0.88 6.66 7.72
CA PHE A 364 1.73 5.67 8.36
C PHE A 364 1.55 4.29 7.70
N LEU A 365 0.31 3.77 7.70
CA LEU A 365 -0.02 2.42 7.23
C LEU A 365 0.36 2.19 5.75
N ALA A 366 0.07 3.16 4.89
CA ALA A 366 0.20 3.00 3.45
C ALA A 366 1.53 3.52 2.90
N ARG A 367 2.13 4.55 3.53
CA ARG A 367 3.28 5.28 2.93
C ARG A 367 4.56 5.27 3.77
N ARG A 368 4.49 4.99 5.08
CA ARG A 368 5.70 4.92 5.93
C ARG A 368 6.19 3.50 6.14
N THR A 369 5.29 2.55 6.37
CA THR A 369 5.64 1.14 6.65
C THR A 369 5.23 0.16 5.55
N ARG A 370 4.22 0.52 4.75
CA ARG A 370 3.56 -0.37 3.77
C ARG A 370 2.77 -1.52 4.39
N LEU A 371 2.51 -1.51 5.70
CA LEU A 371 1.73 -2.57 6.36
C LEU A 371 0.39 -2.84 5.66
N ALA A 372 -0.32 -1.79 5.22
CA ALA A 372 -1.57 -1.94 4.48
C ALA A 372 -1.41 -2.68 3.14
N PHE A 373 -0.25 -2.59 2.51
CA PHE A 373 0.08 -3.30 1.27
C PHE A 373 0.57 -4.71 1.56
N LEU A 374 1.30 -4.95 2.66
CA LEU A 374 1.81 -6.28 2.95
C LEU A 374 0.70 -7.22 3.44
N ASN A 375 -0.17 -6.72 4.33
CA ASN A 375 -1.30 -7.49 4.84
C ASN A 375 -2.38 -6.54 5.40
N VAL A 376 -3.53 -6.52 4.74
CA VAL A 376 -4.63 -5.59 5.06
C VAL A 376 -5.31 -5.92 6.40
N VAL A 377 -5.33 -7.19 6.81
CA VAL A 377 -5.88 -7.65 8.08
C VAL A 377 -4.96 -7.24 9.23
N ALA A 378 -3.65 -7.50 9.11
CA ALA A 378 -2.67 -7.05 10.10
C ALA A 378 -2.64 -5.52 10.25
N ALA A 379 -2.84 -4.79 9.14
CA ALA A 379 -3.02 -3.34 9.18
C ALA A 379 -4.27 -2.92 9.96
N GLN A 380 -5.38 -3.66 9.82
CA GLN A 380 -6.61 -3.43 10.58
C GLN A 380 -6.42 -3.72 12.08
N GLU A 381 -5.75 -4.82 12.43
CA GLU A 381 -5.45 -5.18 13.83
C GLU A 381 -4.55 -4.14 14.50
N ALA A 382 -3.54 -3.63 13.78
CA ALA A 382 -2.61 -2.62 14.30
C ALA A 382 -3.21 -1.20 14.38
N LEU A 383 -4.27 -0.92 13.63
CA LEU A 383 -4.84 0.42 13.44
C LEU A 383 -5.23 1.13 14.76
N PRO A 384 -5.93 0.50 15.72
CA PRO A 384 -6.28 1.16 16.98
C PRO A 384 -5.06 1.70 17.73
N ARG A 385 -4.00 0.87 17.81
CA ARG A 385 -2.76 1.26 18.50
C ARG A 385 -2.03 2.39 17.78
N ILE A 386 -2.01 2.37 16.45
CA ILE A 386 -1.42 3.43 15.63
C ILE A 386 -2.14 4.76 15.88
N VAL A 387 -3.49 4.75 15.87
CA VAL A 387 -4.29 5.97 16.10
C VAL A 387 -4.05 6.51 17.51
N GLU A 388 -3.96 5.66 18.53
CA GLU A 388 -3.63 6.09 19.89
C GLU A 388 -2.28 6.82 19.95
N LEU A 389 -1.25 6.26 19.32
CA LEU A 389 0.10 6.84 19.30
C LEU A 389 0.12 8.16 18.52
N MET A 390 -0.46 8.19 17.32
CA MET A 390 -0.56 9.43 16.54
C MET A 390 -1.38 10.50 17.26
N ALA A 391 -2.40 10.11 18.03
CA ALA A 391 -3.20 11.05 18.80
C ALA A 391 -2.39 11.78 19.88
N VAL A 392 -1.42 11.10 20.48
CA VAL A 392 -0.49 11.73 21.43
C VAL A 392 0.41 12.73 20.69
N GLU A 393 1.05 12.28 19.61
CA GLU A 393 2.03 13.10 18.87
C GLU A 393 1.42 14.32 18.17
N LEU A 394 0.18 14.17 17.68
CA LEU A 394 -0.54 15.21 16.93
C LEU A 394 -1.63 15.90 17.75
N ASN A 395 -1.72 15.63 19.05
CA ASN A 395 -2.70 16.18 19.97
C ASN A 395 -4.16 16.01 19.50
N TRP A 396 -4.53 14.81 19.05
CA TRP A 396 -5.90 14.52 18.62
C TRP A 396 -6.85 14.27 19.78
N ASP A 397 -7.99 14.96 19.75
CA ASP A 397 -9.12 14.66 20.63
C ASP A 397 -9.77 13.30 20.29
N LYS A 398 -10.70 12.85 21.13
CA LYS A 398 -11.39 11.56 20.95
C LYS A 398 -12.27 11.50 19.70
N ARG A 399 -12.82 12.65 19.26
CA ARG A 399 -13.61 12.73 18.03
C ARG A 399 -12.71 12.51 16.82
N LYS A 400 -11.55 13.17 16.78
CA LYS A 400 -10.55 13.02 15.74
C LYS A 400 -9.98 11.60 15.69
N GLN A 401 -9.71 10.98 16.83
CA GLN A 401 -9.32 9.56 16.88
C GLN A 401 -10.37 8.66 16.20
N LYS A 402 -11.65 8.87 16.50
CA LYS A 402 -12.75 8.13 15.87
C LYS A 402 -12.84 8.37 14.36
N GLU A 403 -12.73 9.62 13.93
CA GLU A 403 -12.71 9.98 12.51
C GLU A 403 -11.55 9.33 11.75
N GLU A 404 -10.36 9.28 12.36
CA GLU A 404 -9.19 8.64 11.74
C GLU A 404 -9.33 7.12 11.69
N LEU A 405 -9.94 6.50 12.71
CA LEU A 405 -10.27 5.07 12.69
C LEU A 405 -11.23 4.75 11.55
N GLU A 406 -12.36 5.45 11.46
CA GLU A 406 -13.37 5.23 10.42
C GLU A 406 -12.79 5.47 9.01
N HIS A 407 -12.04 6.56 8.84
CA HIS A 407 -11.41 6.89 7.57
C HIS A 407 -10.38 5.85 7.14
N ALA A 408 -9.50 5.41 8.05
CA ALA A 408 -8.50 4.39 7.74
C ALA A 408 -9.15 3.02 7.50
N GLN A 409 -10.22 2.70 8.22
CA GLN A 409 -10.93 1.44 8.03
C GLN A 409 -11.64 1.41 6.68
N GLU A 410 -12.21 2.52 6.22
CA GLU A 410 -12.75 2.63 4.86
C GLU A 410 -11.65 2.48 3.80
N PHE A 411 -10.50 3.13 3.98
CA PHE A 411 -9.33 2.95 3.10
C PHE A 411 -8.90 1.48 2.98
N LEU A 412 -8.79 0.76 4.11
CA LEU A 412 -8.43 -0.66 4.09
C LEU A 412 -9.48 -1.51 3.36
N LYS A 413 -10.77 -1.17 3.54
CA LYS A 413 -11.92 -1.82 2.92
C LYS A 413 -11.97 -1.65 1.40
N SER A 414 -11.91 -0.41 0.93
CA SER A 414 -12.10 -0.08 -0.48
C SER A 414 -10.81 -0.15 -1.29
N GLU A 415 -9.74 0.47 -0.80
CA GLU A 415 -8.52 0.72 -1.59
C GLU A 415 -7.46 -0.39 -1.43
N MET A 416 -7.51 -1.15 -0.32
CA MET A 416 -6.55 -2.22 -0.02
C MET A 416 -7.14 -3.64 -0.09
N GLY A 417 -8.36 -3.77 -0.58
CA GLY A 417 -8.96 -5.06 -0.93
C GLY A 417 -9.52 -5.87 0.23
N LEU A 418 -9.66 -5.33 1.44
CA LEU A 418 -10.24 -6.05 2.58
C LEU A 418 -11.69 -6.50 2.32
N HIS A 419 -12.50 -5.69 1.62
CA HIS A 419 -13.86 -6.12 1.24
C HIS A 419 -13.88 -7.23 0.18
N LEU A 420 -12.81 -7.39 -0.59
CA LEU A 420 -12.74 -8.44 -1.60
C LEU A 420 -12.53 -9.83 -0.95
N GLN A 421 -11.99 -9.88 0.26
CA GLN A 421 -11.83 -11.14 1.01
C GLN A 421 -13.16 -11.74 1.49
N GLY A 422 -14.27 -10.98 1.44
CA GLY A 422 -15.58 -11.39 1.97
C GLY A 422 -16.63 -11.90 0.97
N LYS A 423 -16.25 -12.28 -0.27
CA LYS A 423 -17.23 -12.67 -1.32
C LYS A 423 -16.84 -13.88 -2.18
N GLU A 424 -16.16 -14.88 -1.61
CA GLU A 424 -16.41 -16.24 -2.09
C GLU A 424 -17.60 -16.80 -1.31
N SER A 425 -18.80 -16.58 -1.83
CA SER A 425 -19.94 -17.42 -1.48
C SER A 425 -19.66 -18.81 -2.04
N VAL A 426 -18.85 -19.59 -1.35
CA VAL A 426 -18.99 -21.04 -1.43
C VAL A 426 -20.43 -21.31 -0.96
N PRO A 427 -21.29 -21.98 -1.76
CA PRO A 427 -22.68 -22.16 -1.38
C PRO A 427 -22.75 -22.93 -0.06
N LEU A 428 -23.03 -22.21 1.03
CA LEU A 428 -23.35 -22.78 2.32
C LEU A 428 -24.69 -23.50 2.16
N ASN A 429 -24.69 -24.83 2.20
CA ASN A 429 -25.91 -25.64 2.24
C ASN A 429 -26.50 -25.64 3.67
N LEU A 430 -26.68 -24.44 4.22
CA LEU A 430 -27.20 -24.18 5.57
C LEU A 430 -28.42 -23.26 5.45
N THR A 431 -29.49 -23.62 6.14
CA THR A 431 -30.66 -22.75 6.31
C THR A 431 -30.32 -21.57 7.24
N MET A 432 -31.13 -20.50 7.21
CA MET A 432 -30.92 -19.35 8.10
C MET A 432 -30.93 -19.76 9.59
N ALA A 433 -31.86 -20.65 9.98
CA ALA A 433 -31.95 -21.13 11.35
C ALA A 433 -30.71 -21.94 11.79
N GLU A 434 -30.12 -22.74 10.90
CA GLU A 434 -28.89 -23.48 11.17
C GLU A 434 -27.67 -22.56 11.26
N THR A 435 -27.62 -21.55 10.41
CA THR A 435 -26.55 -20.54 10.42
C THR A 435 -26.53 -19.79 11.75
N ASP A 436 -27.70 -19.37 12.24
CA ASP A 436 -27.82 -18.70 13.55
C ASP A 436 -27.38 -19.60 14.71
N GLN A 437 -27.72 -20.89 14.68
CA GLN A 437 -27.27 -21.85 15.69
C GLN A 437 -25.76 -22.07 15.66
N LEU A 438 -25.15 -22.11 14.47
CA LEU A 438 -23.70 -22.25 14.32
C LEU A 438 -22.96 -21.00 14.74
N LEU A 439 -23.48 -19.80 14.45
CA LEU A 439 -22.93 -18.54 14.94
C LEU A 439 -22.98 -18.46 16.48
N GLN A 440 -24.05 -18.94 17.11
CA GLN A 440 -24.11 -19.05 18.57
C GLN A 440 -23.07 -20.03 19.12
N ARG A 441 -22.79 -21.13 18.42
CA ARG A 441 -21.74 -22.08 18.80
C ARG A 441 -20.35 -21.48 18.65
N PHE A 442 -20.08 -20.78 17.54
CA PHE A 442 -18.82 -20.08 17.32
C PHE A 442 -18.53 -19.09 18.46
N ARG A 443 -19.52 -18.28 18.84
CA ARG A 443 -19.39 -17.32 19.96
C ARG A 443 -19.10 -17.97 21.32
N LYS A 444 -19.50 -19.23 21.53
CA LYS A 444 -19.17 -19.96 22.76
C LYS A 444 -17.72 -20.46 22.74
N LEU A 445 -17.21 -20.82 21.57
CA LEU A 445 -15.84 -21.29 21.37
C LEU A 445 -14.84 -20.14 21.46
N ASP A 446 -15.17 -18.99 20.87
CA ASP A 446 -14.37 -17.77 20.87
C ASP A 446 -14.27 -17.13 22.27
N ALA A 447 -13.29 -17.60 23.06
CA ALA A 447 -13.04 -17.08 24.40
C ALA A 447 -12.60 -15.61 24.32
N GLY A 448 -13.39 -14.71 24.90
CA GLY A 448 -13.07 -13.29 24.93
C GLY A 448 -13.56 -12.51 23.71
N THR A 449 -14.46 -13.08 22.89
CA THR A 449 -15.10 -12.38 21.74
C THR A 449 -14.09 -11.74 20.79
N LYS A 450 -13.03 -12.49 20.46
CA LYS A 450 -11.90 -12.05 19.63
C LYS A 450 -12.26 -12.05 18.14
N GLY A 451 -13.31 -12.76 17.75
CA GLY A 451 -13.74 -12.95 16.37
C GLY A 451 -13.12 -14.18 15.69
N TYR A 452 -12.30 -14.96 16.40
CA TYR A 452 -11.59 -16.14 15.89
C TYR A 452 -11.32 -17.16 17.01
N ILE A 453 -11.22 -18.43 16.66
CA ILE A 453 -10.92 -19.54 17.58
C ILE A 453 -9.44 -19.92 17.44
N THR A 454 -8.75 -20.07 18.56
CA THR A 454 -7.34 -20.48 18.65
C THR A 454 -7.20 -21.91 19.15
N LEU A 455 -5.98 -22.47 19.08
CA LEU A 455 -5.66 -23.78 19.68
C LEU A 455 -6.01 -23.83 21.18
N SER A 456 -5.82 -22.73 21.89
CA SER A 456 -6.13 -22.64 23.33
C SER A 456 -7.64 -22.67 23.58
N ASP A 457 -8.42 -22.05 22.69
CA ASP A 457 -9.88 -22.07 22.75
C ASP A 457 -10.43 -23.47 22.48
N LEU A 458 -9.84 -24.19 21.51
CA LEU A 458 -10.17 -25.58 21.21
C LEU A 458 -9.80 -26.51 22.38
N SER A 459 -8.60 -26.37 22.95
CA SER A 459 -8.15 -27.15 24.11
C SER A 459 -9.11 -27.01 25.28
N ARG A 460 -9.48 -25.76 25.61
CA ARG A 460 -10.44 -25.46 26.68
C ARG A 460 -11.81 -26.09 26.40
N CYS A 461 -12.32 -25.97 25.17
CA CYS A 461 -13.61 -26.56 24.81
C CYS A 461 -13.62 -28.09 24.94
N CYS A 462 -12.53 -28.76 24.58
CA CYS A 462 -12.40 -30.22 24.72
C CYS A 462 -12.39 -30.64 26.18
N GLU A 463 -11.65 -29.92 27.03
CA GLU A 463 -11.62 -30.14 28.49
C GLU A 463 -13.00 -29.94 29.13
N GLU A 464 -13.72 -28.87 28.79
CA GLU A 464 -15.09 -28.60 29.28
C GLU A 464 -16.11 -29.65 28.81
N SER A 465 -15.86 -30.28 27.67
CA SER A 465 -16.72 -31.34 27.10
C SER A 465 -16.39 -32.74 27.61
N GLY A 466 -15.36 -32.88 28.46
CA GLY A 466 -14.89 -34.17 28.99
C GLY A 466 -14.15 -35.04 27.97
N GLU A 467 -13.65 -34.45 26.87
CA GLU A 467 -12.83 -35.15 25.89
C GLU A 467 -11.35 -34.76 26.03
N HIS A 468 -10.49 -35.74 26.27
CA HIS A 468 -9.04 -35.54 26.31
C HIS A 468 -8.43 -35.82 24.94
N LEU A 469 -8.21 -34.75 24.15
CA LEU A 469 -7.44 -34.80 22.91
C LEU A 469 -5.99 -34.41 23.18
N SER A 470 -5.04 -35.08 22.51
CA SER A 470 -3.62 -34.69 22.58
C SER A 470 -3.39 -33.35 21.88
N LYS A 471 -2.30 -32.65 22.22
CA LYS A 471 -1.95 -31.37 21.56
C LYS A 471 -1.80 -31.53 20.05
N GLU A 472 -1.23 -32.64 19.60
CA GLU A 472 -1.06 -32.98 18.18
C GLU A 472 -2.41 -33.15 17.50
N SER A 473 -3.40 -33.74 18.19
CA SER A 473 -4.76 -33.91 17.66
C SER A 473 -5.50 -32.58 17.55
N LEU A 474 -5.31 -31.67 18.51
CA LEU A 474 -5.85 -30.31 18.48
C LEU A 474 -5.19 -29.44 17.40
N GLN A 475 -3.91 -29.69 17.11
CA GLN A 475 -3.19 -29.01 16.04
C GLN A 475 -3.71 -29.44 14.67
N VAL A 476 -3.85 -30.74 14.44
CA VAL A 476 -4.47 -31.29 13.21
C VAL A 476 -5.90 -30.78 13.05
N LEU A 477 -6.64 -30.66 14.15
CA LEU A 477 -7.98 -30.09 14.18
C LEU A 477 -7.99 -28.65 13.68
N LEU A 478 -7.13 -27.81 14.26
CA LEU A 478 -7.01 -26.41 13.86
C LEU A 478 -6.59 -26.29 12.39
N GLU A 479 -5.55 -27.01 11.96
CA GLU A 479 -5.06 -27.04 10.58
C GLU A 479 -6.11 -27.53 9.57
N SER A 480 -7.08 -28.33 10.00
CA SER A 480 -8.16 -28.82 9.14
C SER A 480 -9.32 -27.83 8.96
N MET A 481 -9.48 -26.91 9.90
CA MET A 481 -10.56 -25.91 9.93
C MET A 481 -10.08 -24.55 9.41
N ASP A 482 -8.83 -24.21 9.71
CA ASP A 482 -8.13 -23.00 9.29
C ASP A 482 -7.86 -23.04 7.78
N MET A 483 -8.79 -22.49 6.98
CA MET A 483 -8.73 -22.60 5.52
C MET A 483 -7.65 -21.68 4.92
N ASP A 484 -7.37 -20.56 5.57
CA ASP A 484 -6.39 -19.55 5.17
C ASP A 484 -5.02 -19.75 5.84
N LYS A 485 -4.89 -20.76 6.72
CA LYS A 485 -3.66 -21.18 7.42
C LYS A 485 -3.06 -20.09 8.31
N ASN A 486 -3.89 -19.21 8.84
CA ASN A 486 -3.46 -18.09 9.68
C ASN A 486 -3.22 -18.49 11.16
N GLY A 487 -3.36 -19.77 11.50
CA GLY A 487 -3.23 -20.32 12.85
C GLY A 487 -4.46 -20.10 13.73
N ARG A 488 -5.57 -19.65 13.16
CA ARG A 488 -6.83 -19.30 13.82
C ARG A 488 -8.00 -19.79 12.93
N ILE A 489 -9.21 -19.85 13.50
CA ILE A 489 -10.41 -20.23 12.76
C ILE A 489 -11.38 -19.07 12.85
N ASP A 490 -11.66 -18.39 11.75
CA ASP A 490 -12.65 -17.31 11.73
C ASP A 490 -14.09 -17.85 11.56
N VAL A 491 -15.07 -16.95 11.56
CA VAL A 491 -16.49 -17.33 11.42
C VAL A 491 -16.76 -18.04 10.09
N THR A 492 -16.09 -17.62 9.03
CA THR A 492 -16.24 -18.16 7.67
C THR A 492 -15.66 -19.57 7.60
N ASP A 493 -14.45 -19.76 8.11
CA ASP A 493 -13.78 -21.06 8.26
C ASP A 493 -14.68 -22.05 9.02
N PHE A 494 -15.22 -21.59 10.16
CA PHE A 494 -16.10 -22.39 10.99
C PHE A 494 -17.39 -22.78 10.26
N LEU A 495 -18.06 -21.85 9.57
CA LEU A 495 -19.29 -22.13 8.83
C LEU A 495 -19.04 -23.04 7.62
N HIS A 496 -17.94 -22.84 6.90
CA HIS A 496 -17.53 -23.70 5.78
C HIS A 496 -17.24 -25.12 6.25
N PHE A 497 -16.46 -25.26 7.33
CA PHE A 497 -16.15 -26.55 7.93
C PHE A 497 -17.43 -27.29 8.38
N MET A 498 -18.35 -26.58 9.04
CA MET A 498 -19.61 -27.17 9.51
C MET A 498 -20.56 -27.54 8.35
N SER A 499 -20.57 -26.75 7.27
CA SER A 499 -21.28 -27.10 6.03
C SER A 499 -20.70 -28.36 5.38
N ALA A 500 -19.37 -28.49 5.32
CA ALA A 500 -18.66 -29.65 4.76
C ALA A 500 -18.89 -30.95 5.58
N LEU A 501 -18.97 -30.84 6.91
CA LEU A 501 -19.35 -31.94 7.80
C LEU A 501 -20.79 -32.43 7.53
N LYS A 502 -21.70 -31.51 7.23
CA LYS A 502 -23.12 -31.81 6.94
C LYS A 502 -23.29 -32.49 5.58
N SER A 503 -22.55 -32.06 4.56
CA SER A 503 -22.58 -32.66 3.21
C SER A 503 -21.86 -34.01 3.11
N GLY A 504 -21.24 -34.49 4.19
CA GLY A 504 -20.56 -35.80 4.24
C GLY A 504 -19.27 -35.85 3.41
N THR A 505 -18.71 -34.69 3.05
CA THR A 505 -17.55 -34.56 2.15
C THR A 505 -16.21 -34.82 2.87
N VAL A 506 -16.23 -34.95 4.19
CA VAL A 506 -15.06 -35.25 5.03
C VAL A 506 -15.08 -36.75 5.40
N PRO A 507 -14.09 -37.56 4.99
CA PRO A 507 -13.96 -38.95 5.43
C PRO A 507 -13.72 -39.00 6.95
N HIS A 508 -14.34 -39.99 7.62
CA HIS A 508 -14.25 -40.30 9.06
C HIS A 508 -13.13 -39.56 9.83
N SER A 509 -13.50 -38.46 10.48
CA SER A 509 -12.60 -37.68 11.31
C SER A 509 -13.06 -37.71 12.79
N PRO A 510 -12.14 -37.85 13.78
CA PRO A 510 -12.44 -37.76 15.23
C PRO A 510 -13.27 -36.52 15.60
N LEU A 511 -13.09 -35.48 14.80
CA LEU A 511 -13.85 -34.23 14.69
C LEU A 511 -15.37 -34.32 14.79
N LYS A 512 -15.97 -35.37 14.23
CA LYS A 512 -17.44 -35.48 14.25
C LYS A 512 -17.96 -35.60 15.67
N ARG A 513 -17.22 -36.21 16.61
CA ARG A 513 -17.63 -36.36 18.02
C ARG A 513 -17.66 -35.03 18.77
N VAL A 514 -16.64 -34.19 18.57
CA VAL A 514 -16.49 -32.89 19.25
C VAL A 514 -17.65 -31.94 18.89
N PHE A 515 -18.11 -31.93 17.63
CA PHE A 515 -19.10 -30.96 17.16
C PHE A 515 -20.55 -31.48 17.05
N SER A 516 -20.80 -32.79 17.21
CA SER A 516 -22.13 -33.39 16.94
C SER A 516 -23.05 -33.63 18.15
N ARG A 517 -22.65 -33.34 19.39
CA ARG A 517 -23.59 -33.50 20.53
C ARG A 517 -24.66 -32.40 20.54
N ALA A 518 -25.92 -32.83 20.51
CA ALA A 518 -27.07 -32.02 20.89
C ALA A 518 -27.16 -31.92 22.42
N PRO A 519 -27.77 -30.87 22.99
CA PRO A 519 -27.94 -30.75 24.44
C PRO A 519 -28.79 -31.94 24.95
N VAL A 520 -28.32 -32.62 26.00
CA VAL A 520 -29.13 -33.60 26.71
C VAL A 520 -30.24 -32.83 27.44
N PRO A 521 -31.54 -33.14 27.21
CA PRO A 521 -32.61 -32.48 27.93
C PRO A 521 -32.58 -32.93 29.39
N VAL A 522 -32.44 -31.96 30.30
CA VAL A 522 -32.55 -32.21 31.74
C VAL A 522 -34.04 -32.18 32.09
N HIS A 523 -34.74 -33.30 31.87
CA HIS A 523 -36.05 -33.49 32.49
C HIS A 523 -36.24 -34.92 33.03
N ARG A 524 -36.43 -34.92 34.36
CA ARG A 524 -37.04 -35.92 35.24
C ARG A 524 -36.14 -37.04 35.79
N SER A 525 -35.62 -36.72 36.97
CA SER A 525 -35.51 -37.64 38.10
C SER A 525 -36.87 -38.24 38.51
N GLY A 526 -36.85 -39.50 38.92
CA GLY A 526 -37.94 -40.29 39.52
C GLY A 526 -37.90 -41.66 38.86
N GLY A 527 -37.47 -42.77 39.46
CA GLY A 527 -37.58 -43.25 40.84
C GLY A 527 -38.09 -44.69 40.75
N GLY A 528 -37.44 -45.64 41.44
CA GLY A 528 -37.81 -47.08 41.48
C GLY A 528 -37.04 -47.91 40.44
N VAL A 529 -36.30 -48.98 40.78
CA VAL A 529 -36.30 -49.87 41.96
C VAL A 529 -34.87 -50.09 42.43
#